data_AF-V7I7T0-F1
#
_entry.id   AF-V7I7T0-F1
#
_cell.length_a   1.000
_cell.length_b   1.000
_cell.length_c   1.000
_cell.angle_alpha   90.00
_cell.angle_beta   90.00
_cell.angle_gamma   90.00
#
_symmetry.space_group_name_H-M   'P 1'
#
loop_
_entity.id
_entity.type
_entity.pdbx_description
1 polymer ?
#
loop_
_entity_poly.entity_id
_entity_poly.type
_entity_poly.pdbx_seq_one_letter_code
_entity_poly.pdbx_strand_id
1 'polypeptide(L)'
;MFITIEDIIYYGRHNKDEYEGSYWWFDLHDYKIYSIDQLRSLFPDEIFTTEVNLLMKDIIPLFKTEIIEVEKVYIQQKNDKKMSEAFCKVSDDKFDQFFKKYIDEHLLLNDWWNFERKILISDCIEWCKSNRIRCRFKQR
;
A
#
# COMPACT_ATOMS: atom_id res chain seq x y z
N MET A 1 18.18 -9.50 -10.61
CA MET A 1 16.84 -10.11 -10.57
C MET A 1 15.80 -9.00 -10.75
N PHE A 2 14.57 -9.30 -11.15
CA PHE A 2 13.53 -8.30 -11.37
C PHE A 2 12.31 -8.64 -10.52
N ILE A 3 11.70 -7.61 -9.91
CA ILE A 3 10.39 -7.75 -9.31
C ILE A 3 9.30 -7.49 -10.35
N THR A 4 8.21 -8.26 -10.27
CA THR A 4 7.00 -7.97 -11.03
C THR A 4 6.14 -7.02 -10.22
N ILE A 5 5.80 -5.87 -10.76
CA ILE A 5 5.02 -4.83 -10.07
C ILE A 5 3.69 -5.42 -9.57
N GLU A 6 2.96 -6.14 -10.44
CA GLU A 6 1.68 -6.77 -10.11
C GLU A 6 1.74 -7.74 -8.92
N ASP A 7 2.88 -8.38 -8.69
CA ASP A 7 3.01 -9.38 -7.63
C ASP A 7 3.22 -8.70 -6.26
N ILE A 8 3.55 -7.40 -6.22
CA ILE A 8 3.89 -6.70 -4.97
C ILE A 8 2.97 -5.52 -4.62
N ILE A 9 2.21 -4.97 -5.57
CA ILE A 9 1.54 -3.67 -5.34
C ILE A 9 0.58 -3.65 -4.15
N TYR A 10 -0.13 -4.75 -3.89
CA TYR A 10 -1.12 -4.81 -2.83
C TYR A 10 -0.52 -4.99 -1.43
N TYR A 11 0.77 -5.34 -1.33
CA TYR A 11 1.49 -5.33 -0.06
C TYR A 11 1.82 -3.90 0.40
N GLY A 12 1.83 -2.93 -0.51
CA GLY A 12 2.03 -1.52 -0.15
C GLY A 12 0.74 -0.79 0.24
N ARG A 13 -0.42 -1.46 0.15
CA ARG A 13 -1.72 -0.93 0.55
C ARG A 13 -1.79 -0.85 2.07
N HIS A 14 -1.88 0.36 2.65
CA HIS A 14 -1.91 0.56 4.09
C HIS A 14 -3.18 1.31 4.54
N ASN A 15 -3.83 0.81 5.59
CA ASN A 15 -4.93 1.53 6.25
C ASN A 15 -4.44 2.11 7.57
N LYS A 16 -4.80 3.36 7.88
CA LYS A 16 -4.32 4.12 9.05
C LYS A 16 -4.55 3.44 10.41
N ASP A 17 -5.53 2.54 10.48
CA ASP A 17 -5.87 1.78 11.70
C ASP A 17 -5.10 0.44 11.82
N GLU A 18 -4.25 0.11 10.84
CA GLU A 18 -3.43 -1.10 10.89
C GLU A 18 -2.27 -0.91 11.88
N TYR A 19 -2.12 -1.88 12.78
CA TYR A 19 -1.02 -1.94 13.73
C TYR A 19 0.33 -1.92 12.99
N GLU A 20 1.38 -1.32 13.57
CA GLU A 20 2.73 -1.28 12.96
C GLU A 20 3.29 -2.67 12.60
N GLY A 21 2.76 -3.74 13.20
CA GLY A 21 3.08 -5.13 12.81
C GLY A 21 2.49 -5.59 11.46
N SER A 22 1.68 -4.77 10.80
CA SER A 22 1.12 -5.02 9.46
C SER A 22 2.11 -4.71 8.33
N TYR A 23 3.28 -4.15 8.64
CA TYR A 23 4.25 -3.78 7.62
C TYR A 23 4.85 -5.00 6.92
N TRP A 24 4.89 -4.88 5.61
CA TRP A 24 5.56 -5.83 4.73
C TRP A 24 6.99 -5.37 4.47
N TRP A 25 7.89 -6.35 4.44
CA TRP A 25 9.32 -6.16 4.31
C TRP A 25 9.82 -6.93 3.10
N PHE A 26 10.70 -6.31 2.32
CA PHE A 26 11.29 -6.91 1.13
C PHE A 26 12.75 -7.28 1.40
N ASP A 27 13.09 -8.54 1.16
CA ASP A 27 14.45 -9.04 1.24
C ASP A 27 15.15 -8.90 -0.12
N LEU A 28 16.24 -8.13 -0.16
CA LEU A 28 17.00 -7.88 -1.39
C LEU A 28 17.84 -9.09 -1.85
N HIS A 29 18.04 -10.11 -1.01
CA HIS A 29 18.77 -11.31 -1.36
C HIS A 29 17.88 -12.32 -2.09
N ASP A 30 16.70 -12.60 -1.57
CA ASP A 30 15.82 -13.65 -2.09
C ASP A 30 14.58 -13.12 -2.86
N TYR A 31 14.38 -11.80 -2.86
CA TYR A 31 13.30 -11.09 -3.55
C TYR A 31 11.91 -11.50 -3.06
N LYS A 32 11.79 -11.92 -1.79
CA LYS A 32 10.51 -12.24 -1.16
C LYS A 32 10.05 -11.13 -0.23
N ILE A 33 8.75 -11.19 0.05
CA ILE A 33 8.06 -10.31 0.98
C ILE A 33 7.75 -11.09 2.25
N TYR A 34 8.06 -10.47 3.39
CA TYR A 34 7.87 -11.01 4.72
C TYR A 34 7.02 -10.08 5.58
N SER A 35 6.14 -10.65 6.40
CA SER A 35 5.58 -9.94 7.55
C SER A 35 6.61 -9.88 8.68
N ILE A 36 6.40 -8.97 9.64
CA ILE A 36 7.27 -8.89 10.82
C ILE A 36 7.32 -10.21 11.62
N ASP A 37 6.21 -10.95 11.68
CA ASP A 37 6.15 -12.21 12.41
C ASP A 37 6.90 -13.34 11.69
N GLN A 38 6.91 -13.32 10.35
CA GLN A 38 7.75 -14.23 9.56
C GLN A 38 9.23 -13.93 9.80
N LEU A 39 9.62 -12.65 9.84
CA LEU A 39 11.00 -12.26 10.16
C LEU A 39 11.40 -12.68 11.57
N ARG A 40 10.55 -12.46 12.57
CA ARG A 40 10.75 -12.97 13.94
C ARG A 40 10.92 -14.49 14.00
N SER A 41 10.22 -15.22 13.13
CA SER A 41 10.34 -16.68 13.07
C SER A 41 11.63 -17.14 12.38
N LEU A 42 12.09 -16.42 11.36
CA LEU A 42 13.32 -16.71 10.62
C LEU A 42 14.58 -16.35 11.42
N PHE A 43 14.49 -15.34 12.28
CA PHE A 43 15.60 -14.86 13.10
C PHE A 43 15.16 -14.75 14.58
N PRO A 44 14.90 -15.90 15.25
CA PRO A 44 14.30 -15.92 16.58
C PRO A 44 15.23 -15.39 17.69
N ASP A 45 16.54 -15.47 17.47
CA ASP A 45 17.56 -14.99 18.42
C ASP A 45 17.84 -13.49 18.25
N GLU A 46 17.23 -12.85 17.25
CA GLU A 46 17.43 -11.43 16.98
C GLU A 46 16.33 -10.58 17.57
N ILE A 47 16.75 -9.57 18.33
CA ILE A 47 15.83 -8.56 18.81
C ILE A 47 15.59 -7.57 17.66
N PHE A 48 14.47 -7.74 16.97
CA PHE A 48 13.94 -6.73 16.04
C PHE A 48 13.37 -5.55 16.83
N THR A 49 14.25 -4.77 17.45
CA THR A 49 13.89 -3.55 18.18
C THR A 49 13.67 -2.36 17.27
N THR A 50 14.25 -2.36 16.05
CA THR A 50 14.23 -1.19 15.15
C THR A 50 14.36 -1.58 13.68
N GLU A 51 13.88 -0.72 12.78
CA GLU A 51 14.05 -0.84 11.33
C GLU A 51 15.53 -0.92 10.91
N VAL A 52 16.44 -0.33 11.71
CA VAL A 52 17.89 -0.29 11.43
C VAL A 52 18.50 -1.70 11.37
N ASN A 53 18.08 -2.61 12.26
CA ASN A 53 18.60 -3.98 12.27
C ASN A 53 18.22 -4.75 11.00
N LEU A 54 17.02 -4.48 10.46
CA LEU A 54 16.54 -5.09 9.23
C LEU A 54 17.27 -4.53 8.01
N LEU A 55 17.52 -3.21 7.98
CA LEU A 55 18.31 -2.59 6.91
C LEU A 55 19.74 -3.15 6.83
N MET A 56 20.37 -3.49 7.97
CA MET A 56 21.69 -4.14 7.98
C MET A 56 21.70 -5.55 7.37
N LYS A 57 20.53 -6.18 7.22
CA LYS A 57 20.35 -7.48 6.56
C LYS A 57 19.86 -7.37 5.13
N ASP A 58 19.91 -6.16 4.55
CA ASP A 58 19.34 -5.87 3.24
C ASP A 58 17.82 -6.20 3.16
N ILE A 59 17.13 -6.14 4.30
CA ILE A 59 15.67 -6.27 4.42
C ILE A 59 15.10 -4.87 4.62
N ILE A 60 14.37 -4.38 3.61
CA ILE A 60 13.89 -3.00 3.56
C ILE A 60 12.37 -2.95 3.70
N PRO A 61 11.80 -1.89 4.29
CA PRO A 61 10.35 -1.75 4.34
C PRO A 61 9.80 -1.56 2.92
N LEU A 62 8.66 -2.18 2.64
CA LEU A 62 7.92 -1.92 1.42
C LEU A 62 7.34 -0.50 1.44
N PHE A 63 6.99 0.02 0.27
CA PHE A 63 6.30 1.31 0.16
C PHE A 63 4.94 1.27 0.88
N LYS A 64 4.47 2.45 1.30
CA LYS A 64 3.22 2.62 2.02
C LYS A 64 2.35 3.63 1.27
N THR A 65 1.20 3.18 0.79
CA THR A 65 0.17 4.01 0.20
C THR A 65 -0.99 4.10 1.18
N GLU A 66 -1.19 5.28 1.76
CA GLU A 66 -2.27 5.56 2.70
C GLU A 66 -3.63 5.58 1.99
N ILE A 67 -4.41 4.50 2.12
CA ILE A 67 -5.60 4.33 1.28
C ILE A 67 -6.70 5.33 1.56
N ILE A 68 -6.91 5.73 2.80
CA ILE A 68 -7.90 6.77 3.12
C ILE A 68 -7.59 8.08 2.38
N GLU A 69 -6.32 8.43 2.23
CA GLU A 69 -5.92 9.62 1.47
C GLU A 69 -6.13 9.42 -0.03
N VAL A 70 -5.87 8.22 -0.55
CA VAL A 70 -6.16 7.87 -1.95
C VAL A 70 -7.67 7.95 -2.24
N GLU A 71 -8.50 7.46 -1.34
CA GLU A 71 -9.96 7.55 -1.43
C GLU A 71 -10.42 9.02 -1.45
N LYS A 72 -9.89 9.86 -0.55
CA LYS A 72 -10.16 11.31 -0.54
C LYS A 72 -9.82 11.97 -1.87
N VAL A 73 -8.65 11.65 -2.45
CA VAL A 73 -8.24 12.17 -3.76
C VAL A 73 -9.19 11.70 -4.87
N TYR A 74 -9.63 10.43 -4.85
CA TYR A 74 -10.59 9.92 -5.83
C TYR A 74 -11.92 10.70 -5.80
N ILE A 75 -12.45 10.94 -4.60
CA ILE A 75 -13.68 11.74 -4.42
C ILE A 75 -13.51 13.15 -4.99
N GLN A 76 -12.38 13.81 -4.70
CA GLN A 76 -12.10 15.16 -5.20
C GLN A 76 -12.02 15.20 -6.74
N GLN A 77 -11.44 14.18 -7.37
CA GLN A 77 -11.29 14.13 -8.82
C GLN A 77 -12.58 13.87 -9.59
N LYS A 78 -13.57 13.21 -8.98
CA LYS A 78 -14.87 12.98 -9.63
C LYS A 78 -15.68 14.26 -9.89
N ASN A 79 -15.30 15.37 -9.25
CA ASN A 79 -15.86 16.71 -9.47
C ASN A 79 -17.39 16.77 -9.35
N ASP A 80 -17.97 15.91 -8.51
CA ASP A 80 -19.38 16.00 -8.12
C ASP A 80 -19.45 16.83 -6.83
N LYS A 81 -20.06 18.01 -6.96
CA LYS A 81 -20.17 18.98 -5.86
C LYS A 81 -21.01 18.42 -4.70
N LYS A 82 -22.06 17.64 -4.99
CA LYS A 82 -22.91 17.03 -3.95
C LYS A 82 -22.18 15.91 -3.22
N MET A 83 -21.38 15.14 -3.96
CA MET A 83 -20.51 14.10 -3.41
C MET A 83 -19.46 14.72 -2.48
N SER A 84 -18.74 15.74 -2.94
CA SER A 84 -17.71 16.42 -2.14
C SER A 84 -18.30 16.99 -0.84
N GLU A 85 -19.47 17.60 -0.90
CA GLU A 85 -20.17 18.12 0.29
C GLU A 85 -20.62 17.03 1.28
N ALA A 86 -20.97 15.84 0.79
CA ALA A 86 -21.32 14.69 1.64
C ALA A 86 -20.09 14.15 2.37
N PHE A 87 -18.96 14.00 1.68
CA PHE A 87 -17.71 13.48 2.25
C PHE A 87 -17.02 14.47 3.20
N CYS A 88 -17.14 15.79 2.98
CA CYS A 88 -16.58 16.82 3.88
C CYS A 88 -17.14 16.79 5.31
N LYS A 89 -18.29 16.13 5.53
CA LYS A 89 -18.94 16.02 6.84
C LYS A 89 -18.66 14.70 7.56
N VAL A 90 -17.97 13.77 6.88
CA VAL A 90 -17.63 12.46 7.43
C VAL A 90 -16.31 12.59 8.17
N SER A 91 -16.26 12.09 9.40
CA SER A 91 -15.03 12.03 10.18
C SER A 91 -14.09 10.96 9.63
N ASP A 92 -12.77 11.15 9.79
CA ASP A 92 -11.75 10.24 9.23
C ASP A 92 -11.98 8.77 9.63
N ASP A 93 -12.43 8.51 10.87
CA ASP A 93 -12.73 7.18 11.41
C ASP A 93 -13.91 6.46 10.71
N LYS A 94 -14.75 7.22 9.99
CA LYS A 94 -15.91 6.68 9.25
C LYS A 94 -15.77 6.83 7.75
N PHE A 95 -14.67 7.43 7.29
CA PHE A 95 -14.47 7.77 5.89
C PHE A 95 -14.46 6.52 5.01
N ASP A 96 -13.64 5.53 5.34
CA ASP A 96 -13.50 4.27 4.60
C ASP A 96 -14.85 3.53 4.48
N GLN A 97 -15.61 3.43 5.58
CA GLN A 97 -16.93 2.79 5.55
C GLN A 97 -17.91 3.54 4.64
N PHE A 98 -17.94 4.86 4.71
CA PHE A 98 -18.81 5.69 3.88
C PHE A 98 -18.40 5.63 2.41
N PHE A 99 -17.09 5.63 2.15
CA PHE A 99 -16.50 5.47 0.82
C PHE A 99 -16.94 4.16 0.17
N LYS A 100 -16.75 3.02 0.85
CA LYS A 100 -17.15 1.70 0.36
C LYS A 100 -18.63 1.64 -0.01
N LYS A 101 -19.49 2.15 0.89
CA LYS A 101 -20.93 2.22 0.64
C LYS A 101 -21.25 3.04 -0.61
N TYR A 102 -20.60 4.19 -0.78
CA TYR A 102 -20.78 5.03 -1.95
C TYR A 102 -20.33 4.35 -3.24
N ILE A 103 -19.16 3.70 -3.24
CA ILE A 103 -18.65 2.96 -4.39
C ILE A 103 -19.65 1.87 -4.82
N ASP A 104 -20.24 1.17 -3.87
CA ASP A 104 -21.22 0.11 -4.12
C ASP A 104 -22.55 0.68 -4.66
N GLU A 105 -23.11 1.72 -4.01
CA GLU A 105 -24.37 2.36 -4.42
C GLU A 105 -24.33 2.94 -5.83
N HIS A 106 -23.16 3.42 -6.25
CA HIS A 106 -22.94 4.04 -7.56
C HIS A 106 -22.29 3.12 -8.60
N LEU A 107 -22.08 1.83 -8.29
CA LEU A 107 -21.47 0.84 -9.18
C LEU A 107 -20.08 1.25 -9.69
N LEU A 108 -19.29 1.92 -8.85
CA LEU A 108 -17.99 2.49 -9.20
C LEU A 108 -16.80 1.56 -8.91
N LEU A 109 -17.05 0.31 -8.49
CA LEU A 109 -15.99 -0.60 -8.01
C LEU A 109 -14.84 -0.76 -9.02
N ASN A 110 -15.16 -1.01 -10.29
CA ASN A 110 -14.13 -1.17 -11.33
C ASN A 110 -13.36 0.13 -11.60
N ASP A 111 -14.04 1.27 -11.52
CA ASP A 111 -13.42 2.58 -11.71
C ASP A 111 -12.46 2.92 -10.56
N TRP A 112 -12.92 2.68 -9.32
CA TRP A 112 -12.10 2.77 -8.12
C TRP A 112 -10.88 1.85 -8.17
N TRP A 113 -11.07 0.56 -8.49
CA TRP A 113 -9.96 -0.40 -8.61
C TRP A 113 -8.91 0.04 -9.62
N ASN A 114 -9.34 0.57 -10.76
CA ASN A 114 -8.41 1.09 -11.77
C ASN A 114 -7.68 2.35 -11.29
N PHE A 115 -8.33 3.19 -10.50
CA PHE A 115 -7.74 4.38 -9.91
C PHE A 115 -6.70 4.02 -8.84
N GLU A 116 -7.10 3.22 -7.84
CA GLU A 116 -6.23 2.73 -6.77
C GLU A 116 -4.99 2.04 -7.35
N ARG A 117 -5.19 1.12 -8.31
CA ARG A 117 -4.10 0.38 -8.95
C ARG A 117 -3.07 1.29 -9.61
N LYS A 118 -3.49 2.41 -10.23
CA LYS A 118 -2.54 3.35 -10.85
C LYS A 118 -1.65 4.03 -9.82
N ILE A 119 -2.20 4.39 -8.68
CA ILE A 119 -1.46 5.01 -7.58
C ILE A 119 -0.49 4.00 -6.97
N LEU A 120 -0.97 2.80 -6.62
CA LEU A 120 -0.10 1.74 -6.09
C LEU A 120 1.07 1.39 -7.03
N ILE A 121 0.83 1.39 -8.35
CA ILE A 121 1.89 1.20 -9.35
C ILE A 121 2.88 2.36 -9.34
N SER A 122 2.40 3.60 -9.25
CA SER A 122 3.25 4.79 -9.19
C SER A 122 4.18 4.72 -7.99
N ASP A 123 3.62 4.49 -6.80
CA ASP A 123 4.34 4.43 -5.53
C ASP A 123 5.34 3.27 -5.53
N CYS A 124 4.94 2.10 -6.04
CA CYS A 124 5.82 0.95 -6.24
C CYS A 124 7.03 1.30 -7.14
N ILE A 125 6.80 1.97 -8.28
CA ILE A 125 7.88 2.37 -9.19
C ILE A 125 8.83 3.36 -8.52
N GLU A 126 8.30 4.33 -7.78
CA GLU A 126 9.11 5.32 -7.04
C GLU A 126 9.96 4.67 -5.95
N TRP A 127 9.38 3.72 -5.22
CA TRP A 127 10.10 2.92 -4.23
C TRP A 127 11.19 2.05 -4.86
N CYS A 128 10.90 1.40 -5.99
CA CYS A 128 11.89 0.63 -6.74
C CYS A 128 13.07 1.51 -7.17
N LYS A 129 12.80 2.70 -7.70
CA LYS A 129 13.83 3.67 -8.10
C LYS A 129 14.67 4.10 -6.91
N SER A 130 14.03 4.45 -5.80
CA SER A 130 14.70 4.93 -4.57
C SER A 130 15.63 3.87 -3.98
N ASN A 131 15.24 2.60 -4.05
CA ASN A 131 16.00 1.47 -3.52
C ASN A 131 16.87 0.77 -4.58
N ARG A 132 16.97 1.32 -5.80
CA ARG A 132 17.75 0.75 -6.92
C ARG A 132 17.33 -0.68 -7.30
N ILE A 133 16.07 -1.03 -7.08
CA ILE A 133 15.48 -2.32 -7.44
C ILE A 133 14.98 -2.25 -8.88
N ARG A 134 15.30 -3.27 -9.68
CA ARG A 134 14.77 -3.37 -11.04
C ARG A 134 13.37 -3.96 -11.01
N CYS A 135 12.38 -3.22 -11.50
CA CYS A 135 10.99 -3.66 -11.61
C CYS A 135 10.55 -3.79 -13.07
N ARG A 136 9.56 -4.65 -13.32
CA ARG A 136 8.89 -4.82 -14.62
C ARG A 136 7.40 -5.08 -14.44
N PHE A 137 6.63 -4.83 -15.50
CA PHE A 137 5.25 -5.31 -15.58
C PHE A 137 5.21 -6.79 -15.98
N LYS A 138 4.18 -7.50 -15.52
CA LYS A 138 3.90 -8.87 -15.95
C LYS A 138 3.61 -8.87 -17.45
N GLN A 139 4.38 -9.65 -18.23
CA GLN A 139 4.10 -9.85 -19.64
C GLN A 139 2.79 -10.65 -19.76
N ARG A 140 1.85 -10.14 -20.56
CA ARG A 140 0.56 -10.79 -20.85
C ARG A 140 0.75 -11.92 -21.86
#